data_AF-A0A059Q2U6-F1
#
_entry.id   AF-A0A059Q2U6-F1
#
_cell.length_a   1.000
_cell.length_b   1.000
_cell.length_c   1.000
_cell.angle_alpha   90.00
_cell.angle_beta   90.00
_cell.angle_gamma   90.00
#
_symmetry.space_group_name_H-M   'P 1'
#
loop_
_entity.id
_entity.type
_entity.pdbx_description
1 polymer ?
#
loop_
_entity_poly.entity_id
_entity_poly.type
_entity_poly.pdbx_seq_one_letter_code
_entity_poly.pdbx_strand_id
1 'polypeptide(L)' 'MGSIPGLEAKDKDGKVCIEICLEANYMTCPSTGNAELNPACNCYLANEDGCTIYLKDGTVEKCPRT' A
#
# COMPACT_ATOMS: atom_id res chain seq x y z
N MET A 1 -8.72 -25.96 7.00
CA MET A 1 -7.92 -24.73 7.22
C MET A 1 -8.88 -23.56 7.25
N GLY A 2 -8.86 -22.77 8.34
CA GLY A 2 -9.71 -21.60 8.49
C GLY A 2 -9.20 -20.44 7.64
N SER A 3 -10.08 -19.84 6.85
CA SER A 3 -9.81 -18.56 6.19
C SER A 3 -9.96 -17.45 7.23
N ILE A 4 -8.86 -16.77 7.56
CA ILE A 4 -8.92 -15.54 8.35
C ILE A 4 -9.29 -14.42 7.37
N PRO A 5 -10.45 -13.74 7.53
CA PRO A 5 -10.83 -12.64 6.65
C PRO A 5 -9.74 -11.55 6.68
N GLY A 6 -9.21 -11.18 5.52
CA GLY A 6 -8.22 -10.09 5.38
C GLY A 6 -6.78 -10.52 5.04
N LEU A 7 -6.50 -11.81 4.89
CA LEU A 7 -5.24 -12.28 4.29
C LEU A 7 -5.53 -12.90 2.92
N GLU A 8 -5.40 -12.10 1.86
CA GLU A 8 -5.29 -12.62 0.50
C GLU A 8 -3.80 -12.86 0.21
N ALA A 9 -3.41 -14.13 0.05
CA ALA A 9 -2.07 -14.47 -0.39
C ALA A 9 -2.06 -14.49 -1.93
N LYS A 10 -1.35 -13.55 -2.57
CA LYS A 10 -1.16 -13.55 -4.03
C LYS A 10 0.32 -13.74 -4.36
N ASP A 11 0.58 -14.65 -5.28
CA ASP A 11 1.91 -14.90 -5.85
C ASP A 11 2.23 -13.80 -6.86
N LYS A 12 3.21 -12.94 -6.55
CA LYS A 12 3.85 -12.06 -7.53
C LYS A 12 5.36 -12.28 -7.45
N ASP A 13 5.93 -12.73 -8.57
CA ASP A 13 7.34 -13.09 -8.74
C ASP A 13 7.88 -14.13 -7.74
N GLY A 14 7.06 -15.12 -7.39
CA GLY A 14 7.46 -16.23 -6.49
C GLY A 14 7.63 -15.83 -5.02
N LYS A 15 7.16 -14.64 -4.64
CA LYS A 15 7.03 -14.21 -3.24
C LYS A 15 5.55 -14.26 -2.85
N VAL A 16 5.25 -14.99 -1.78
CA VAL A 16 3.93 -14.96 -1.14
C VAL A 16 3.77 -13.58 -0.50
N CYS A 17 3.04 -12.70 -1.16
CA CYS A 17 2.65 -11.41 -0.60
C CYS A 17 1.34 -11.62 0.14
N ILE A 18 1.38 -11.44 1.47
CA ILE A 18 0.16 -11.27 2.23
C ILE A 18 -0.35 -9.87 1.90
N GLU A 19 -1.45 -9.77 1.14
CA GLU A 19 -2.14 -8.51 0.86
C GLU A 19 -2.94 -8.06 2.08
N ILE A 20 -2.24 -7.77 3.18
CA ILE A 20 -2.86 -6.96 4.23
C ILE A 20 -2.89 -5.54 3.69
N CYS A 21 -4.10 -5.07 3.38
CA CYS A 21 -4.31 -3.68 3.04
C CYS A 21 -4.21 -2.82 4.29
N LEU A 22 -3.42 -1.76 4.18
CA LEU A 22 -3.34 -0.71 5.16
C LEU A 22 -4.64 0.09 5.11
N GLU A 23 -5.22 0.39 6.26
CA GLU A 23 -6.36 1.28 6.33
C GLU A 23 -5.90 2.72 6.11
N ALA A 24 -5.98 3.16 4.87
CA ALA A 24 -5.50 4.47 4.44
C ALA A 24 -6.64 5.46 4.16
N ASN A 25 -6.35 6.75 4.36
CA ASN A 25 -7.22 7.86 3.94
C ASN A 25 -6.87 8.31 2.52
N TYR A 26 -5.58 8.56 2.27
CA TYR A 26 -5.07 9.03 0.97
C TYR A 26 -3.59 8.68 0.80
N MET A 27 -3.07 8.87 -0.40
CA MET A 27 -1.64 8.79 -0.68
C MET A 27 -1.16 9.99 -1.51
N THR A 28 0.14 10.30 -1.44
CA THR A 28 0.80 11.27 -2.31
C THR A 28 1.96 10.61 -3.03
N CYS A 29 2.19 10.92 -4.29
CA CYS A 29 3.30 10.36 -5.07
C CYS A 29 4.18 11.47 -5.67
N PRO A 30 5.49 11.22 -5.85
CA PRO A 30 6.41 12.21 -6.39
C PRO A 30 5.95 12.82 -7.72
N SER A 31 5.39 12.01 -8.63
CA SER A 31 4.88 12.46 -9.93
C SER A 31 3.75 13.49 -9.87
N THR A 32 2.96 13.48 -8.79
CA THR A 32 1.78 14.35 -8.60
C THR A 32 2.00 15.40 -7.52
N GLY A 33 3.18 15.42 -6.90
CA GLY A 33 3.53 16.33 -5.81
C GLY A 33 2.68 16.07 -4.58
N ASN A 34 1.86 17.06 -4.20
CA ASN A 34 1.05 17.04 -2.98
C ASN A 34 -0.42 16.68 -3.25
N ALA A 35 -0.76 16.20 -4.44
CA ALA A 35 -2.13 15.79 -4.74
C ALA A 35 -2.51 14.57 -3.89
N GLU A 36 -3.66 14.65 -3.22
CA GLU A 36 -4.23 13.52 -2.49
C GLU A 36 -4.88 12.56 -3.49
N LEU A 37 -4.30 11.38 -3.62
CA LEU A 37 -4.78 10.30 -4.49
C LEU A 37 -5.48 9.23 -3.66
N ASN A 38 -6.32 8.44 -4.32
CA ASN A 38 -6.85 7.21 -3.73
C ASN A 38 -5.68 6.32 -3.28
N PRO A 39 -5.67 5.85 -2.02
CA PRO A 39 -4.54 5.12 -1.50
C PRO A 39 -4.46 3.73 -2.13
N ALA A 40 -3.24 3.31 -2.43
CA ALA A 40 -2.96 1.90 -2.69
C ALA A 40 -3.18 1.08 -1.42
N CYS A 41 -3.53 -0.20 -1.60
CA CYS A 41 -3.70 -1.16 -0.51
C CYS A 41 -2.44 -1.23 0.38
N ASN A 42 -1.24 -1.26 -0.21
CA ASN A 42 0.04 -1.16 0.49
C ASN A 42 1.12 -0.68 -0.48
N CYS A 43 2.34 -0.48 -0.01
CA CYS A 43 3.44 -0.01 -0.86
C CYS A 43 3.80 -0.95 -2.01
N TYR A 44 3.52 -2.24 -1.90
CA TYR A 44 3.78 -3.20 -2.97
C TYR A 44 2.82 -3.06 -4.16
N LEU A 45 1.63 -2.54 -3.89
CA LEU A 45 0.57 -2.26 -4.86
C LEU A 45 0.46 -0.77 -5.19
N ALA A 46 1.40 0.05 -4.72
CA ALA A 46 1.48 1.45 -5.15
C ALA A 46 1.84 1.51 -6.64
N ASN A 47 1.19 2.41 -7.38
CA ASN A 47 1.41 2.56 -8.82
C ASN A 47 2.78 3.17 -9.17
N GLU A 48 3.47 3.73 -8.18
CA GLU A 48 4.76 4.39 -8.31
C GLU A 48 5.58 4.20 -7.03
N ASP A 49 6.90 4.14 -7.22
CA ASP A 49 7.90 4.11 -6.17
C ASP A 49 8.05 5.47 -5.46
N GLY A 50 8.37 5.45 -4.18
CA GLY A 50 8.54 6.68 -3.40
C GLY A 50 7.25 7.43 -3.06
N CYS A 51 6.08 6.83 -3.29
CA CYS A 51 4.83 7.33 -2.75
C CYS A 51 4.81 7.29 -1.21
N THR A 52 3.87 8.02 -0.62
CA THR A 52 3.61 8.06 0.82
C THR A 52 2.13 7.80 1.06
N ILE A 53 1.81 6.80 1.88
CA ILE A 53 0.44 6.42 2.24
C ILE A 53 0.14 6.97 3.65
N TYR A 54 -0.95 7.71 3.78
CA TYR A 54 -1.39 8.30 5.04
C TYR A 54 -2.53 7.47 5.62
N LEU A 55 -2.24 6.82 6.74
CA LEU A 55 -3.13 5.86 7.38
C LEU A 55 -4.19 6.55 8.24
N LYS A 56 -5.30 5.86 8.46
CA LYS A 56 -6.44 6.36 9.26
C LYS A 56 -6.08 6.61 10.71
N ASP A 57 -5.12 5.86 11.24
CA ASP A 57 -4.60 6.01 12.60
C ASP A 57 -3.62 7.20 12.74
N GLY A 58 -3.34 7.92 11.64
CA GLY A 58 -2.40 9.04 11.59
C GLY A 58 -0.95 8.61 11.30
N THR A 59 -0.68 7.31 11.17
CA THR A 59 0.63 6.79 10.77
C THR A 59 0.90 7.09 9.30
N VAL A 60 2.18 7.24 8.93
CA VAL A 60 2.61 7.51 7.57
C VAL A 60 3.54 6.41 7.09
N GLU A 61 3.14 5.69 6.05
CA GLU A 61 3.93 4.65 5.42
C GLU A 61 4.63 5.20 4.18
N LYS A 62 5.97 5.19 4.17
CA LYS A 62 6.77 5.68 3.04
C LYS A 62 7.20 4.51 2.18
N CYS A 63 6.73 4.48 0.94
CA CYS A 63 7.10 3.44 0.00
C CYS A 63 8.54 3.65 -0.49
N PRO A 64 9.33 2.57 -0.67
CA PRO A 64 10.71 2.69 -1.12
C PRO A 64 10.79 3.26 -2.54
N ARG A 65 11.92 3.90 -2.86
CA ARG A 65 12.33 4.19 -4.23
C ARG A 65 13.33 3.12 -4.64
N THR A 66 12.91 2.13 -5.42
CA THR A 66 13.80 1.07 -5.92
C THR A 66 14.26 1.31 -7.35
#